data_AF-A0A1F3B7E9-F1
#
_entry.id   AF-A0A1F3B7E9-F1
#
_cell.length_a   1.000
_cell.length_b   1.000
_cell.length_c   1.000
_cell.angle_alpha   90.00
_cell.angle_beta   90.00
_cell.angle_gamma   90.00
#
_symmetry.space_group_name_H-M   'P 1'
#
loop_
_entity.id
_entity.type
_entity.pdbx_description
1 polymer ?
#
loop_
_entity_poly.entity_id
_entity_poly.type
_entity_poly.pdbx_seq_one_letter_code
_entity_poly.pdbx_strand_id
1 'polypeptide(L)'
;MTPEEFAATFERIRREVRTVIVGHETLIDHVLTAFIAGGHVLLEGVPGLGKTLLVKTLAQSLELSFSRIQFTPDLMPADIVGTNVVMQDAEGRRYFEFQRGPVFTQVLLADEVNRATPKTQSALLEAMQEHTVTAAGTSYALEEPFFVLATQNPIEMEGTYPLPEAQLDRFLFKVKAEFPTAADLVEIIDRTTVADQPQARVVASREVIRQMLRLAREVEVASHVKAYTARLVRATHPGDPRSADMARRYVRYGASPRGVQALILSAKVRALVAGRANVSLGDLKALALPSLRHRIILNFEGEAEGIDADAVIQNALDETPELEEART
;
A
#
# COMPACT_ATOMS: atom_id res chain seq x y z
N MET A 1 -0.77 -24.59 -2.89
CA MET A 1 -1.91 -23.80 -2.41
C MET A 1 -2.90 -23.67 -3.55
N THR A 2 -4.14 -24.13 -3.38
CA THR A 2 -5.21 -23.93 -4.37
C THR A 2 -5.92 -22.58 -4.18
N PRO A 3 -6.70 -22.09 -5.16
CA PRO A 3 -7.53 -20.88 -4.99
C PRO A 3 -8.49 -20.96 -3.79
N GLU A 4 -9.06 -22.14 -3.51
CA GLU A 4 -9.96 -22.34 -2.36
C GLU A 4 -9.21 -22.23 -1.03
N GLU A 5 -8.02 -22.85 -0.92
CA GLU A 5 -7.15 -22.72 0.25
C GLU A 5 -6.70 -21.27 0.46
N PHE A 6 -6.41 -20.56 -0.62
CA PHE A 6 -6.07 -19.14 -0.60
C PHE A 6 -7.25 -18.32 -0.05
N ALA A 7 -8.45 -18.49 -0.60
CA ALA A 7 -9.65 -17.78 -0.17
C ALA A 7 -9.96 -18.04 1.31
N ALA A 8 -9.92 -19.29 1.74
CA ALA A 8 -10.15 -19.67 3.13
C ALA A 8 -9.09 -19.07 4.08
N THR A 9 -7.82 -19.06 3.67
CA THR A 9 -6.73 -18.46 4.46
C THR A 9 -6.87 -16.94 4.54
N PHE A 10 -7.16 -16.27 3.42
CA PHE A 10 -7.40 -14.83 3.39
C PHE A 10 -8.58 -14.46 4.29
N GLU A 11 -9.66 -15.23 4.23
CA GLU A 11 -10.84 -15.02 5.06
C GLU A 11 -10.53 -15.19 6.55
N ARG A 12 -9.71 -16.17 6.91
CA ARG A 12 -9.27 -16.39 8.28
C ARG A 12 -8.45 -15.20 8.80
N ILE A 13 -7.50 -14.71 8.01
CA ILE A 13 -6.71 -13.51 8.34
C ILE A 13 -7.62 -12.29 8.49
N ARG A 14 -8.54 -12.10 7.54
CA ARG A 14 -9.50 -11.00 7.53
C ARG A 14 -10.37 -10.99 8.78
N ARG A 15 -10.91 -12.14 9.18
CA ARG A 15 -11.70 -12.27 10.41
C ARG A 15 -10.87 -11.96 11.64
N GLU A 16 -9.66 -12.49 11.72
CA GLU A 16 -8.77 -12.25 12.86
C GLU A 16 -8.50 -10.76 13.04
N VAL A 17 -8.15 -10.05 11.95
CA VAL A 17 -7.92 -8.60 12.00
C VAL A 17 -9.16 -7.83 12.46
N ARG A 18 -10.36 -8.24 12.03
CA ARG A 18 -11.65 -7.63 12.43
C ARG A 18 -12.07 -7.93 13.87
N THR A 19 -11.47 -8.93 14.52
CA THR A 19 -11.69 -9.14 15.97
C THR A 19 -11.07 -8.01 16.79
N VAL A 20 -9.99 -7.41 16.30
CA VAL A 20 -9.26 -6.33 16.98
C VAL A 20 -9.65 -4.96 16.43
N ILE A 21 -9.82 -4.84 15.11
CA ILE A 21 -10.16 -3.58 14.44
C ILE A 21 -11.66 -3.46 14.24
N VAL A 22 -12.21 -2.34 14.69
CA VAL A 22 -13.62 -1.98 14.57
C VAL A 22 -13.81 -1.09 13.35
N GLY A 23 -14.84 -1.38 12.54
CA GLY A 23 -15.13 -0.65 11.32
C GLY A 23 -14.06 -0.85 10.23
N HIS A 24 -14.03 0.07 9.26
CA HIS A 24 -12.98 0.13 8.23
C HIS A 24 -12.82 -1.12 7.34
N GLU A 25 -13.91 -1.85 7.11
CA GLU A 25 -13.96 -3.08 6.30
C GLU A 25 -13.20 -2.94 4.97
N THR A 26 -13.49 -1.89 4.20
CA THR A 26 -12.86 -1.61 2.91
C THR A 26 -11.36 -1.32 3.03
N LEU A 27 -10.94 -0.63 4.10
CA LEU A 27 -9.53 -0.33 4.35
C LEU A 27 -8.76 -1.60 4.69
N ILE A 28 -9.32 -2.46 5.55
CA ILE A 28 -8.74 -3.77 5.89
C ILE A 28 -8.57 -4.59 4.62
N ASP A 29 -9.61 -4.67 3.79
CA ASP A 29 -9.57 -5.44 2.54
C ASP A 29 -8.50 -4.89 1.58
N HIS A 30 -8.35 -3.57 1.44
CA HIS A 30 -7.30 -2.97 0.63
C HIS A 30 -5.89 -3.22 1.18
N VAL A 31 -5.69 -3.13 2.50
CA VAL A 31 -4.39 -3.38 3.13
C VAL A 31 -3.97 -4.84 2.97
N LEU A 32 -4.88 -5.79 3.23
CA LEU A 32 -4.63 -7.21 3.02
C LEU A 32 -4.38 -7.54 1.54
N THR A 33 -5.17 -6.94 0.64
CA THR A 33 -4.99 -7.12 -0.81
C THR A 33 -3.62 -6.63 -1.25
N ALA A 34 -3.20 -5.44 -0.81
CA ALA A 34 -1.90 -4.88 -1.16
C ALA A 34 -0.75 -5.71 -0.60
N PHE A 35 -0.86 -6.14 0.66
CA PHE A 35 0.12 -6.99 1.32
C PHE A 35 0.34 -8.30 0.54
N ILE A 36 -0.74 -9.01 0.20
CA ILE A 36 -0.66 -10.29 -0.53
C ILE A 36 -0.27 -10.08 -2.01
N ALA A 37 -0.55 -8.92 -2.59
CA ALA A 37 -0.03 -8.53 -3.90
C ALA A 37 1.48 -8.22 -3.87
N GLY A 38 2.10 -8.18 -2.69
CA GLY A 38 3.51 -7.84 -2.51
C GLY A 38 3.80 -6.35 -2.74
N GLY A 39 2.84 -5.48 -2.40
CA GLY A 39 2.94 -4.05 -2.57
C GLY A 39 2.75 -3.28 -1.26
N HIS A 40 3.18 -2.01 -1.25
CA HIS A 40 3.09 -1.13 -0.10
C HIS A 40 1.84 -0.24 -0.15
N VAL A 41 1.39 0.25 1.00
CA VAL A 41 0.20 1.10 1.12
C VAL A 41 0.57 2.48 1.66
N LEU A 42 0.06 3.51 1.01
CA LEU A 42 0.00 4.86 1.54
C LEU A 42 -1.39 5.11 2.11
N LEU A 43 -1.49 5.33 3.42
CA LEU A 43 -2.73 5.55 4.14
C LEU A 43 -2.89 7.03 4.51
N GLU A 44 -3.76 7.71 3.79
CA GLU A 44 -4.13 9.09 4.07
C GLU A 44 -5.31 9.12 5.05
N GLY A 45 -5.19 9.88 6.14
CA GLY A 45 -6.30 10.07 7.06
C GLY A 45 -5.85 10.61 8.41
N VAL A 46 -6.81 11.02 9.23
CA VAL A 46 -6.51 11.67 10.51
C VAL A 46 -5.83 10.72 11.52
N PRO A 47 -5.11 11.27 12.51
CA PRO A 47 -4.59 10.49 13.62
C PRO A 47 -5.70 9.79 14.41
N GLY A 48 -5.36 8.71 15.11
CA GLY A 48 -6.28 8.03 16.03
C GLY A 48 -7.24 7.01 15.40
N LEU A 49 -7.18 6.76 14.08
CA LEU A 49 -8.03 5.78 13.38
C LEU A 49 -7.58 4.32 13.55
N GLY A 50 -6.91 3.97 14.64
CA GLY A 50 -6.46 2.58 14.89
C GLY A 50 -5.41 2.04 13.91
N LYS A 51 -4.75 2.90 13.12
CA LYS A 51 -3.76 2.51 12.09
C LYS A 51 -2.62 1.66 12.66
N THR A 52 -2.07 2.08 13.80
CA THR A 52 -1.02 1.33 14.51
C THR A 52 -1.51 -0.02 14.99
N LEU A 53 -2.75 -0.08 15.51
CA LEU A 53 -3.36 -1.32 15.95
C LEU A 53 -3.58 -2.27 14.77
N LEU A 54 -4.02 -1.77 13.61
CA LEU A 54 -4.22 -2.56 12.40
C LEU A 54 -2.94 -3.27 11.96
N VAL A 55 -1.85 -2.51 11.82
CA VAL A 55 -0.58 -3.06 11.32
C VAL A 55 0.04 -4.02 12.33
N LYS A 56 -0.03 -3.69 13.62
CA LYS A 56 0.43 -4.58 14.70
C LYS A 56 -0.36 -5.88 14.75
N THR A 57 -1.69 -5.79 14.65
CA THR A 57 -2.61 -6.95 14.61
C THR A 57 -2.29 -7.83 13.41
N LEU A 58 -2.09 -7.24 12.23
CA LEU A 58 -1.70 -7.97 11.04
C LEU A 58 -0.39 -8.73 11.25
N ALA A 59 0.66 -8.07 11.73
CA ALA A 59 1.95 -8.70 11.97
C ALA A 59 1.86 -9.85 12.99
N GLN A 60 1.14 -9.64 14.09
CA GLN A 60 0.90 -10.67 15.12
C GLN A 60 0.12 -11.87 14.57
N SER A 61 -0.93 -11.62 13.78
CA SER A 61 -1.76 -12.68 13.21
C SER A 61 -1.01 -13.58 12.21
N LEU A 62 0.14 -13.11 11.71
CA LEU A 62 0.94 -13.74 10.67
C LEU A 62 2.33 -14.21 11.14
N GLU A 63 2.65 -14.05 12.42
CA GLU A 63 3.97 -14.35 13.00
C GLU A 63 5.12 -13.61 12.26
N LEU A 64 4.87 -12.34 11.94
CA LEU A 64 5.83 -11.46 11.25
C LEU A 64 6.44 -10.48 12.24
N SER A 65 7.71 -10.15 12.03
CA SER A 65 8.35 -9.06 12.78
C SER A 65 7.67 -7.73 12.45
N PHE A 66 7.53 -6.88 13.46
CA PHE A 66 6.92 -5.55 13.35
C PHE A 66 7.89 -4.48 13.82
N SER A 67 7.95 -3.38 13.07
CA SER A 67 8.65 -2.17 13.47
C SER A 67 7.80 -0.94 13.17
N ARG A 68 8.03 0.13 13.93
CA ARG A 68 7.36 1.42 13.77
C ARG A 68 8.40 2.52 13.73
N ILE A 69 8.26 3.41 12.75
CA ILE A 69 9.05 4.64 12.63
C ILE A 69 8.07 5.81 12.63
N GLN A 70 8.29 6.76 13.53
CA GLN A 70 7.63 8.05 13.47
C GLN A 70 8.53 9.00 12.67
N PHE A 71 8.03 9.53 11.56
CA PHE A 71 8.78 10.50 10.78
C PHE A 71 8.69 11.86 11.46
N THR A 72 9.85 12.45 11.72
CA THR A 72 10.01 13.78 12.31
C THR A 72 10.99 14.60 11.45
N PRO A 73 10.98 15.93 11.56
CA PRO A 73 11.85 16.79 10.73
C PRO A 73 13.36 16.54 10.94
N ASP A 74 13.74 16.03 12.11
CA ASP A 74 15.11 15.71 12.52
C ASP A 74 15.53 14.27 12.20
N LEU A 75 14.61 13.40 11.76
CA LEU A 75 14.92 12.02 11.43
C LEU A 75 15.91 11.93 10.26
N MET A 76 17.01 11.21 10.45
CA MET A 76 18.05 11.05 9.45
C MET A 76 17.87 9.73 8.68
N PRO A 77 18.38 9.64 7.42
CA PRO A 77 18.36 8.38 6.66
C PRO A 77 18.94 7.19 7.44
N ALA A 78 20.02 7.41 8.19
CA ALA A 78 20.69 6.39 8.99
C ALA A 78 19.80 5.83 10.12
N ASP A 79 18.86 6.62 10.65
CA ASP A 79 17.91 6.16 11.67
C ASP A 79 16.85 5.21 11.10
N ILE A 80 16.70 5.19 9.77
CA ILE A 80 15.79 4.29 9.05
C ILE A 80 16.54 3.03 8.61
N VAL A 81 17.66 3.22 7.89
CA VAL A 81 18.39 2.13 7.24
C VAL A 81 19.38 1.44 8.17
N GLY A 82 19.83 2.10 9.24
CA GLY A 82 20.89 1.62 10.12
C GLY A 82 22.21 2.34 9.89
N THR A 83 23.14 2.14 10.82
CA THR A 83 24.46 2.80 10.80
C THR A 83 25.55 1.86 11.32
N ASN A 84 26.79 2.12 10.93
CA ASN A 84 27.94 1.44 11.51
C ASN A 84 28.33 2.12 12.82
N VAL A 85 28.31 1.38 13.91
CA VAL A 85 28.77 1.82 15.22
C VAL A 85 30.15 1.25 15.52
N VAL A 86 30.97 2.02 16.23
CA VAL A 86 32.28 1.54 16.68
C VAL A 86 32.08 0.77 17.97
N MET A 87 32.32 -0.53 17.90
CA MET A 87 32.28 -1.45 19.03
C MET A 87 33.69 -1.74 19.51
N GLN A 88 33.80 -2.21 20.75
CA GLN A 88 35.06 -2.63 21.35
C GLN A 88 34.91 -4.08 21.82
N ASP A 89 35.86 -4.95 21.45
CA ASP A 89 35.89 -6.32 21.95
C ASP A 89 36.44 -6.40 23.38
N ALA A 90 36.41 -7.61 23.97
CA ALA A 90 36.90 -7.85 25.33
C ALA A 90 38.40 -7.54 25.47
N GLU A 91 39.15 -7.56 24.38
CA GLU A 91 40.58 -7.25 24.30
C GLU A 91 40.88 -5.77 24.00
N GLY A 92 39.85 -4.93 23.87
CA GLY A 92 39.98 -3.48 23.68
C GLY A 92 40.16 -3.02 22.22
N ARG A 93 40.09 -3.94 21.24
CA ARG A 93 40.19 -3.61 19.80
C ARG A 93 38.88 -3.01 19.31
N ARG A 94 38.99 -1.93 18.53
CA ARG A 94 37.84 -1.26 17.90
C ARG A 94 37.50 -1.93 16.58
N TYR A 95 36.24 -2.26 16.37
CA TYR A 95 35.71 -2.73 15.09
C TYR A 95 34.39 -2.02 14.77
N PHE A 96 34.02 -1.98 13.49
CA PHE A 96 32.73 -1.44 13.07
C PHE A 96 31.70 -2.57 13.04
N GLU A 97 30.57 -2.39 13.74
CA GLU A 97 29.42 -3.29 13.68
C GLU A 97 28.25 -2.54 13.03
N PHE A 98 27.57 -3.18 12.08
CA PHE A 98 26.39 -2.60 11.47
C PHE A 98 25.18 -2.79 12.37
N GLN A 99 24.68 -1.70 12.93
CA GLN A 99 23.43 -1.68 13.67
C GLN A 99 22.27 -1.51 12.69
N ARG A 100 21.49 -2.59 12.55
CA ARG A 100 20.31 -2.65 11.69
C ARG A 100 19.28 -1.60 12.11
N GLY A 101 18.84 -0.80 11.15
CA GLY A 101 17.74 0.14 11.35
C GLY A 101 16.36 -0.56 11.40
N PRO A 102 15.31 0.20 11.72
CA PRO A 102 13.94 -0.28 11.83
C PRO A 102 13.35 -0.86 10.54
N VAL A 103 13.93 -0.59 9.36
CA VAL A 103 13.49 -1.23 8.10
C VAL A 103 13.80 -2.72 8.02
N PHE A 104 14.69 -3.25 8.86
CA PHE A 104 14.96 -4.69 8.96
C PHE A 104 13.85 -5.40 9.74
N THR A 105 12.66 -5.41 9.17
CA THR A 105 11.46 -6.05 9.67
C THR A 105 10.66 -6.61 8.50
N GLN A 106 9.59 -7.34 8.76
CA GLN A 106 8.67 -7.83 7.73
C GLN A 106 7.45 -6.92 7.56
N VAL A 107 7.04 -6.24 8.63
CA VAL A 107 5.91 -5.30 8.62
C VAL A 107 6.36 -3.98 9.26
N LEU A 108 6.42 -2.93 8.46
CA LEU A 108 6.84 -1.59 8.88
C LEU A 108 5.66 -0.61 8.84
N LEU A 109 5.39 0.03 9.97
CA LEU A 109 4.56 1.24 10.02
C LEU A 109 5.45 2.48 9.94
N ALA A 110 5.30 3.28 8.89
CA ALA A 110 5.99 4.55 8.72
C ALA A 110 4.98 5.69 8.92
N ASP A 111 4.91 6.23 10.14
CA ASP A 111 3.93 7.27 10.47
C ASP A 111 4.38 8.65 9.99
N GLU A 112 3.46 9.38 9.38
CA GLU A 112 3.62 10.79 8.97
C GLU A 112 4.82 11.02 8.05
N VAL A 113 4.96 10.21 7.01
CA VAL A 113 6.14 10.24 6.10
C VAL A 113 6.38 11.61 5.47
N ASN A 114 5.34 12.45 5.37
CA ASN A 114 5.42 13.83 4.91
C ASN A 114 6.11 14.78 5.92
N ARG A 115 6.46 14.38 7.14
CA ARG A 115 7.15 15.25 8.11
C ARG A 115 8.67 15.20 8.06
N ALA A 116 9.25 14.20 7.41
CA ALA A 116 10.70 14.12 7.25
C ALA A 116 11.17 14.76 5.94
N THR A 117 12.46 15.11 5.90
CA THR A 117 13.07 15.69 4.70
C THR A 117 13.02 14.73 3.50
N PRO A 118 13.07 15.25 2.25
CA PRO A 118 13.07 14.41 1.04
C PRO A 118 14.18 13.34 1.02
N LYS A 119 15.34 13.62 1.64
CA LYS A 119 16.45 12.66 1.73
C LYS A 119 16.10 11.47 2.63
N THR A 120 15.45 11.73 3.76
CA THR A 120 14.99 10.70 4.70
C THR A 120 13.85 9.88 4.10
N GLN A 121 12.89 10.52 3.43
CA GLN A 121 11.84 9.85 2.66
C GLN A 121 12.42 8.90 1.61
N SER A 122 13.43 9.36 0.86
CA SER A 122 14.08 8.56 -0.19
C SER A 122 14.72 7.29 0.35
N ALA A 123 15.29 7.31 1.56
CA ALA A 123 15.90 6.13 2.17
C ALA A 123 14.89 4.99 2.43
N LEU A 124 13.69 5.33 2.92
CA LEU A 124 12.60 4.35 3.08
C LEU A 124 12.13 3.81 1.71
N LEU A 125 11.94 4.71 0.74
CA LEU A 125 11.41 4.36 -0.57
C LEU A 125 12.38 3.54 -1.43
N GLU A 126 13.68 3.73 -1.24
CA GLU A 126 14.74 2.90 -1.82
C GLU A 126 14.68 1.49 -1.22
N ALA A 127 14.59 1.38 0.11
CA ALA A 127 14.43 0.09 0.77
C ALA A 127 13.16 -0.67 0.31
N MET A 128 12.05 0.05 0.11
CA MET A 128 10.82 -0.50 -0.48
C MET A 128 11.01 -1.01 -1.91
N GLN A 129 11.80 -0.32 -2.73
CA GLN A 129 11.94 -0.66 -4.14
C GLN A 129 12.99 -1.74 -4.40
N GLU A 130 14.11 -1.67 -3.68
CA GLU A 130 15.28 -2.52 -3.90
C GLU A 130 15.29 -3.75 -2.99
N HIS A 131 14.42 -3.80 -1.97
CA HIS A 131 14.37 -4.87 -0.97
C HIS A 131 15.73 -5.16 -0.31
N THR A 132 16.63 -4.18 -0.36
CA THR A 132 18.00 -4.22 0.12
C THR A 132 18.39 -2.85 0.66
N VAL A 133 19.31 -2.84 1.62
CA VAL A 133 19.88 -1.64 2.20
C VAL A 133 21.38 -1.71 2.03
N THR A 134 21.99 -0.66 1.47
CA THR A 134 23.45 -0.57 1.35
C THR A 134 24.01 0.40 2.37
N ALA A 135 24.88 -0.09 3.25
CA ALA A 135 25.57 0.71 4.25
C ALA A 135 27.08 0.44 4.19
N ALA A 136 27.87 1.50 4.07
CA ALA A 136 29.34 1.45 3.97
C ALA A 136 29.89 0.44 2.95
N GLY A 137 29.24 0.36 1.77
CA GLY A 137 29.64 -0.53 0.68
C GLY A 137 29.22 -2.00 0.85
N THR A 138 28.52 -2.36 1.94
CA THR A 138 27.94 -3.69 2.14
C THR A 138 26.42 -3.62 1.95
N SER A 139 25.87 -4.52 1.12
CA SER A 139 24.44 -4.63 0.88
C SER A 139 23.82 -5.72 1.76
N TYR A 140 22.74 -5.37 2.44
CA TYR A 140 21.98 -6.23 3.34
C TYR A 140 20.59 -6.45 2.75
N ALA A 141 20.20 -7.70 2.52
CA ALA A 141 18.84 -8.03 2.10
C ALA A 141 17.85 -7.84 3.25
N LEU A 142 16.66 -7.34 2.92
CA LEU A 142 15.52 -7.29 3.84
C LEU A 142 14.88 -8.66 3.97
N GLU A 143 14.21 -8.89 5.09
CA GLU A 143 13.54 -10.16 5.35
C GLU A 143 12.17 -10.20 4.69
N GLU A 144 11.92 -11.24 3.89
CA GLU A 144 10.66 -11.39 3.14
C GLU A 144 9.58 -12.19 3.91
N PRO A 145 8.29 -11.84 3.81
CA PRO A 145 7.74 -10.70 3.07
C PRO A 145 8.08 -9.36 3.73
N PHE A 146 8.45 -8.35 2.92
CA PHE A 146 8.63 -6.97 3.38
C PHE A 146 7.45 -6.07 2.97
N PHE A 147 6.72 -5.57 3.97
CA PHE A 147 5.55 -4.71 3.78
C PHE A 147 5.69 -3.40 4.52
N VAL A 148 5.25 -2.32 3.88
CA VAL A 148 5.28 -0.98 4.45
C VAL A 148 3.89 -0.39 4.35
N LEU A 149 3.35 0.04 5.48
CA LEU A 149 2.21 0.93 5.54
C LEU A 149 2.73 2.30 5.96
N ALA A 150 2.74 3.23 5.02
CA ALA A 150 3.09 4.63 5.27
C ALA A 150 1.82 5.43 5.57
N THR A 151 1.86 6.38 6.50
CA THR A 151 0.73 7.26 6.79
C THR A 151 1.05 8.71 6.45
N GLN A 152 0.03 9.44 6.01
CA GLN A 152 0.08 10.90 5.83
C GLN A 152 -1.14 11.53 6.48
N ASN A 153 -0.92 12.61 7.22
CA ASN A 153 -1.99 13.42 7.79
C ASN A 153 -2.27 14.61 6.84
N PRO A 154 -3.47 14.72 6.25
CA PRO A 154 -3.79 15.79 5.31
C PRO A 154 -4.05 17.15 5.99
N ILE A 155 -4.24 17.20 7.32
CA ILE A 155 -4.62 18.42 8.04
C ILE A 155 -3.40 19.28 8.40
N GLU A 156 -2.30 18.64 8.78
CA GLU A 156 -1.08 19.34 9.18
C GLU A 156 -0.25 19.71 7.94
N MET A 157 -0.37 20.96 7.50
CA MET A 157 0.38 21.48 6.35
C MET A 157 1.72 22.12 6.76
N GLU A 158 1.85 22.57 8.01
CA GLU A 158 3.06 23.27 8.49
C GLU A 158 4.21 22.29 8.76
N GLY A 159 5.40 22.60 8.26
CA GLY A 159 6.59 21.77 8.45
C GLY A 159 6.53 20.42 7.72
N THR A 160 5.72 20.31 6.66
CA THR A 160 5.60 19.09 5.86
C THR A 160 6.27 19.22 4.49
N TYR A 161 6.80 18.10 4.02
CA TYR A 161 7.41 17.88 2.72
C TYR A 161 6.54 16.86 1.98
N PRO A 162 5.71 17.28 1.01
CA PRO A 162 4.90 16.34 0.25
C PRO A 162 5.80 15.35 -0.48
N LEU A 163 5.36 14.09 -0.53
CA LEU A 163 6.03 13.10 -1.37
C LEU A 163 5.85 13.52 -2.83
N PRO A 164 6.95 13.69 -3.59
CA PRO A 164 6.81 13.97 -5.01
C PRO A 164 6.16 12.77 -5.72
N GLU A 165 5.60 13.02 -6.89
CA GLU A 165 4.69 12.09 -7.56
C GLU A 165 5.39 10.78 -7.97
N ALA A 166 6.68 10.88 -8.31
CA ALA A 166 7.53 9.72 -8.57
C ALA A 166 7.72 8.82 -7.33
N GLN A 167 7.66 9.38 -6.12
CA GLN A 167 7.71 8.66 -4.86
C GLN A 167 6.36 8.02 -4.54
N LEU A 168 5.27 8.75 -4.73
CA LEU A 168 3.92 8.23 -4.57
C LEU A 168 3.68 7.01 -5.46
N ASP A 169 4.16 7.04 -6.70
CA ASP A 169 3.98 5.96 -7.67
C ASP A 169 4.59 4.60 -7.24
N ARG A 170 5.46 4.60 -6.21
CA ARG A 170 6.03 3.38 -5.60
C ARG A 170 5.05 2.63 -4.71
N PHE A 171 4.00 3.27 -4.22
CA PHE A 171 2.96 2.60 -3.44
C PHE A 171 1.98 1.88 -4.36
N LEU A 172 1.62 0.65 -4.01
CA LEU A 172 0.61 -0.11 -4.76
C LEU A 172 -0.73 0.62 -4.67
N PHE A 173 -1.14 0.95 -3.44
CA PHE A 173 -2.38 1.66 -3.15
C PHE A 173 -2.15 2.96 -2.38
N LYS A 174 -2.98 3.96 -2.69
CA LYS A 174 -3.31 5.05 -1.77
C LYS A 174 -4.72 4.82 -1.23
N VAL A 175 -4.83 4.57 0.07
CA VAL A 175 -6.09 4.32 0.76
C VAL A 175 -6.46 5.57 1.56
N LYS A 176 -7.68 6.07 1.38
CA LYS A 176 -8.26 7.16 2.18
C LYS A 176 -8.97 6.50 3.37
N ALA A 177 -8.59 6.84 4.59
CA ALA A 177 -9.24 6.39 5.80
C ALA A 177 -10.38 7.35 6.16
N GLU A 178 -11.61 6.87 6.07
CA GLU A 178 -12.81 7.62 6.44
C GLU A 178 -12.94 7.72 7.97
N PHE A 179 -13.68 8.70 8.48
CA PHE A 179 -13.94 8.77 9.92
C PHE A 179 -14.94 7.67 10.34
N PRO A 180 -14.77 7.01 11.50
CA PRO A 180 -15.65 5.92 11.90
C PRO A 180 -17.09 6.41 12.08
N THR A 181 -18.06 5.53 11.81
CA THR A 181 -19.47 5.86 12.05
C THR A 181 -19.76 5.94 13.54
N ALA A 182 -20.90 6.53 13.92
CA ALA A 182 -21.31 6.55 15.33
C ALA A 182 -21.40 5.15 15.95
N ALA A 183 -21.82 4.14 15.18
CA ALA A 183 -21.85 2.75 15.62
C ALA A 183 -20.43 2.19 15.82
N ASP A 184 -19.51 2.47 14.89
CA ASP A 184 -18.11 2.08 15.04
C ASP A 184 -17.46 2.75 16.26
N LEU A 185 -17.77 4.03 16.53
CA LEU A 185 -17.24 4.74 17.70
C LEU A 185 -17.72 4.13 19.02
N VAL A 186 -19.00 3.75 19.11
CA VAL A 186 -19.53 3.05 20.29
C VAL A 186 -18.80 1.73 20.49
N GLU A 187 -18.64 0.93 19.44
CA GLU A 187 -17.92 -0.35 19.53
C GLU A 187 -16.42 -0.15 19.86
N ILE A 188 -15.78 0.92 19.36
CA ILE A 188 -14.42 1.31 19.75
C ILE A 188 -14.37 1.62 21.25
N ILE A 189 -15.32 2.40 21.77
CA ILE A 189 -15.40 2.71 23.22
C ILE A 189 -15.52 1.40 23.99
N ASP A 190 -16.47 0.53 23.62
CA ASP A 190 -16.75 -0.72 24.34
C ASP A 190 -15.53 -1.67 24.34
N ARG A 191 -14.77 -1.75 23.25
CA ARG A 191 -13.58 -2.63 23.15
C ARG A 191 -12.30 -2.04 23.74
N THR A 192 -12.13 -0.73 23.72
CA THR A 192 -10.85 -0.09 24.12
C THR A 192 -10.86 0.40 25.57
N THR A 193 -12.03 0.58 26.18
CA THR A 193 -12.17 1.05 27.57
C THR A 193 -12.31 -0.06 28.61
N VAL A 194 -12.27 -1.32 28.18
CA VAL A 194 -12.24 -2.49 29.07
C VAL A 194 -10.82 -2.93 29.40
N ALA A 195 -10.65 -3.62 30.54
CA ALA A 195 -9.34 -4.03 31.04
C ALA A 195 -8.66 -5.12 30.19
N ASP A 196 -9.44 -5.98 29.53
CA ASP A 196 -8.93 -7.03 28.65
C ASP A 196 -9.10 -6.62 27.19
N GLN A 197 -7.99 -6.33 26.51
CA GLN A 197 -8.00 -5.95 25.10
C GLN A 197 -7.80 -7.20 24.23
N PRO A 198 -8.58 -7.36 23.15
CA PRO A 198 -8.43 -8.51 22.26
C PRO A 198 -7.03 -8.54 21.65
N GLN A 199 -6.34 -9.67 21.81
CA GLN A 199 -5.06 -9.93 21.17
C GLN A 199 -5.25 -10.84 19.97
N ALA A 200 -4.63 -10.45 18.86
CA ALA A 200 -4.64 -11.25 17.64
C ALA A 200 -3.95 -12.60 17.87
N ARG A 201 -4.60 -13.67 17.43
CA ARG A 201 -4.05 -15.03 17.40
C ARG A 201 -3.34 -15.25 16.08
N VAL A 202 -2.31 -16.10 16.11
CA VAL A 202 -1.62 -16.52 14.90
C VAL A 202 -2.56 -17.40 14.06
N VAL A 203 -2.84 -16.98 12.83
CA VAL A 203 -3.76 -17.65 11.92
C VAL A 203 -3.11 -18.09 10.61
N ALA A 204 -1.91 -17.61 10.29
CA ALA A 204 -1.13 -18.12 9.18
C ALA A 204 0.36 -17.94 9.49
N SER A 205 1.21 -18.88 9.01
CA SER A 205 2.66 -18.74 9.14
C SER A 205 3.23 -17.91 7.98
N ARG A 206 4.48 -17.47 8.16
CA ARG A 206 5.27 -16.81 7.12
C ARG A 206 5.36 -17.61 5.82
N GLU A 207 5.47 -18.93 5.90
CA GLU A 207 5.54 -19.84 4.74
C GLU A 207 4.22 -19.83 3.97
N VAL A 208 3.10 -19.86 4.68
CA VAL A 208 1.76 -19.76 4.08
C VAL A 208 1.61 -18.44 3.33
N ILE A 209 2.04 -17.33 3.94
CA ILE A 209 2.03 -16.02 3.29
C ILE A 209 2.90 -16.01 2.03
N ARG A 210 4.12 -16.56 2.07
CA ARG A 210 4.97 -16.69 0.88
C ARG A 210 4.30 -17.51 -0.23
N GLN A 211 3.54 -18.55 0.10
CA GLN A 211 2.76 -19.31 -0.89
C GLN A 211 1.63 -18.46 -1.49
N MET A 212 0.93 -17.66 -0.68
CA MET A 212 -0.11 -16.74 -1.16
C MET A 212 0.46 -15.70 -2.14
N LEU A 213 1.59 -15.07 -1.80
CA LEU A 213 2.26 -14.09 -2.68
C LEU A 213 2.67 -14.72 -4.04
N ARG A 214 3.15 -15.97 -4.03
CA ARG A 214 3.52 -16.69 -5.26
C ARG A 214 2.28 -16.99 -6.11
N LEU A 215 1.25 -17.59 -5.51
CA LEU A 215 0.02 -17.92 -6.21
C LEU A 215 -0.64 -16.68 -6.82
N ALA A 216 -0.67 -15.56 -6.09
CA ALA A 216 -1.18 -14.29 -6.59
C ALA A 216 -0.47 -13.81 -7.87
N ARG A 217 0.82 -14.11 -8.05
CA ARG A 217 1.56 -13.77 -9.27
C ARG A 217 1.28 -14.75 -10.42
N GLU A 218 1.00 -16.01 -10.12
CA GLU A 218 0.76 -17.10 -11.08
C GLU A 218 -0.63 -17.03 -11.75
N VAL A 219 -1.63 -16.38 -11.13
CA VAL A 219 -2.98 -16.24 -11.70
C VAL A 219 -2.93 -15.67 -13.12
N GLU A 220 -3.61 -16.35 -14.05
CA GLU A 220 -3.66 -15.95 -15.44
C GLU A 220 -4.58 -14.75 -15.66
N VAL A 221 -4.20 -13.92 -16.64
CA VAL A 221 -5.00 -12.78 -17.07
C VAL A 221 -5.24 -12.89 -18.56
N ALA A 222 -6.51 -13.01 -18.93
CA ALA A 222 -6.93 -13.12 -20.32
C ALA A 222 -6.52 -11.87 -21.12
N SER A 223 -6.25 -12.06 -22.41
CA SER A 223 -5.77 -10.97 -23.29
C SER A 223 -6.72 -9.78 -23.35
N HIS A 224 -8.03 -10.01 -23.34
CA HIS A 224 -9.03 -8.93 -23.36
C HIS A 224 -9.00 -8.08 -22.07
N VAL A 225 -8.73 -8.70 -20.91
CA VAL A 225 -8.58 -8.01 -19.62
C VAL A 225 -7.32 -7.14 -19.64
N LYS A 226 -6.19 -7.68 -20.10
CA LYS A 226 -4.94 -6.90 -20.28
C LYS A 226 -5.15 -5.71 -21.21
N ALA A 227 -5.84 -5.92 -22.33
CA ALA A 227 -6.14 -4.86 -23.30
C ALA A 227 -7.05 -3.79 -22.69
N TYR A 228 -8.08 -4.17 -21.94
CA TYR A 228 -8.93 -3.22 -21.22
C TYR A 228 -8.14 -2.40 -20.20
N THR A 229 -7.30 -3.02 -19.36
CA THR A 229 -6.47 -2.28 -18.40
C THR A 229 -5.57 -1.26 -19.08
N ALA A 230 -4.97 -1.62 -20.22
CA ALA A 230 -4.16 -0.70 -21.00
C ALA A 230 -4.98 0.46 -21.57
N ARG A 231 -6.19 0.21 -22.08
CA ARG A 231 -7.11 1.26 -22.54
C ARG A 231 -7.52 2.18 -21.40
N LEU A 232 -7.89 1.64 -20.24
CA LEU A 232 -8.28 2.41 -19.07
C LEU A 232 -7.16 3.35 -18.63
N VAL A 233 -5.93 2.85 -18.49
CA VAL A 233 -4.81 3.71 -18.10
C VAL A 233 -4.55 4.76 -19.16
N ARG A 234 -4.57 4.42 -20.45
CA ARG A 234 -4.45 5.41 -21.54
C ARG A 234 -5.55 6.46 -21.52
N ALA A 235 -6.79 6.09 -21.17
CA ALA A 235 -7.91 7.02 -21.05
C ALA A 235 -7.70 8.10 -19.97
N THR A 236 -6.80 7.87 -19.00
CA THR A 236 -6.43 8.87 -17.99
C THR A 236 -5.40 9.91 -18.45
N HIS A 237 -4.75 9.71 -19.60
CA HIS A 237 -3.76 10.67 -20.12
C HIS A 237 -4.46 11.72 -20.98
N PRO A 238 -4.20 13.02 -20.84
CA PRO A 238 -4.94 14.07 -21.57
C PRO A 238 -4.67 14.10 -23.09
N GLY A 239 -3.53 13.58 -23.54
CA GLY A 239 -3.12 13.60 -24.95
C GLY A 239 -3.53 12.38 -25.77
N ASP A 240 -4.28 11.44 -25.19
CA ASP A 240 -4.71 10.23 -25.90
C ASP A 240 -5.97 10.51 -26.76
N PRO A 241 -6.08 9.98 -27.98
CA PRO A 241 -7.32 10.13 -28.75
C PRO A 241 -8.56 9.56 -28.04
N ARG A 242 -8.37 8.57 -27.15
CA ARG A 242 -9.42 7.91 -26.36
C ARG A 242 -9.41 8.35 -24.89
N SER A 243 -8.84 9.52 -24.58
CA SER A 243 -8.91 10.11 -23.25
C SER A 243 -10.36 10.32 -22.81
N ALA A 244 -10.62 10.07 -21.53
CA ALA A 244 -11.88 10.41 -20.91
C ALA A 244 -12.05 11.93 -20.84
N ASP A 245 -13.29 12.44 -20.84
CA ASP A 245 -13.57 13.88 -20.88
C ASP A 245 -12.91 14.64 -19.73
N MET A 246 -13.04 14.14 -18.50
CA MET A 246 -12.40 14.79 -17.35
C MET A 246 -10.88 14.73 -17.43
N ALA A 247 -10.32 13.64 -17.98
CA ALA A 247 -8.89 13.50 -18.14
C ALA A 247 -8.33 14.52 -19.14
N ARG A 248 -9.01 14.74 -20.28
CA ARG A 248 -8.61 15.75 -21.27
C ARG A 248 -8.54 17.15 -20.68
N ARG A 249 -9.51 17.49 -19.83
CA ARG A 249 -9.66 18.85 -19.32
C ARG A 249 -8.81 19.12 -18.08
N TYR A 250 -8.76 18.18 -17.13
CA TYR A 250 -8.27 18.44 -15.78
C TYR A 250 -6.96 17.73 -15.43
N VAL A 251 -6.48 16.81 -16.27
CA VAL A 251 -5.27 16.04 -15.97
C VAL A 251 -4.07 16.64 -16.69
N ARG A 252 -2.96 16.78 -15.98
CA ARG A 252 -1.64 17.12 -16.52
C ARG A 252 -0.88 15.86 -16.93
N TYR A 253 -0.89 14.84 -16.07
CA TYR A 253 -0.28 13.53 -16.34
C TYR A 253 -1.17 12.40 -15.80
N GLY A 254 -1.50 11.44 -16.67
CA GLY A 254 -2.30 10.28 -16.31
C GLY A 254 -1.49 9.20 -15.59
N ALA A 255 -2.17 8.09 -15.28
CA ALA A 255 -1.57 7.00 -14.52
C ALA A 255 -0.35 6.38 -15.21
N SER A 256 0.68 6.06 -14.42
CA SER A 256 1.92 5.47 -14.91
C SER A 256 1.77 3.98 -15.28
N PRO A 257 2.77 3.35 -15.92
CA PRO A 257 2.81 1.90 -16.11
C PRO A 257 2.73 1.10 -14.79
N ARG A 258 3.16 1.67 -13.66
CA ARG A 258 2.98 1.03 -12.35
C ARG A 258 1.51 0.97 -11.94
N GLY A 259 0.67 1.90 -12.42
CA GLY A 259 -0.78 1.83 -12.26
C GLY A 259 -1.40 0.60 -12.92
N VAL A 260 -0.94 0.24 -14.13
CA VAL A 260 -1.34 -1.01 -14.80
C VAL A 260 -0.96 -2.23 -13.96
N GLN A 261 0.29 -2.26 -13.47
CA GLN A 261 0.80 -3.35 -12.64
C GLN A 261 0.00 -3.47 -11.33
N ALA A 262 -0.27 -2.35 -10.66
CA ALA A 262 -1.02 -2.31 -9.42
C ALA A 262 -2.44 -2.85 -9.59
N LEU A 263 -3.13 -2.43 -10.65
CA LEU A 263 -4.45 -2.93 -11.01
C LEU A 263 -4.45 -4.44 -11.25
N ILE A 264 -3.52 -4.93 -12.06
CA ILE A 264 -3.47 -6.36 -12.41
C ILE A 264 -3.14 -7.20 -11.18
N LEU A 265 -2.11 -6.86 -10.41
CA LEU A 265 -1.68 -7.65 -9.25
C LEU A 265 -2.78 -7.70 -8.19
N SER A 266 -3.42 -6.57 -7.90
CA SER A 266 -4.49 -6.53 -6.92
C SER A 266 -5.77 -7.25 -7.42
N ALA A 267 -6.09 -7.15 -8.71
CA ALA A 267 -7.22 -7.88 -9.29
C ALA A 267 -7.01 -9.40 -9.28
N LYS A 268 -5.77 -9.88 -9.43
CA LYS A 268 -5.42 -11.31 -9.22
C LYS A 268 -5.70 -11.76 -7.80
N VAL A 269 -5.30 -10.98 -6.79
CA VAL A 269 -5.60 -11.28 -5.38
C VAL A 269 -7.11 -11.30 -5.17
N ARG A 270 -7.85 -10.31 -5.65
CA ARG A 270 -9.32 -10.27 -5.53
C ARG A 270 -10.01 -11.47 -6.19
N ALA A 271 -9.54 -11.89 -7.37
CA ALA A 271 -10.05 -13.09 -8.03
C ALA A 271 -9.83 -14.36 -7.18
N LEU A 272 -8.63 -14.53 -6.60
CA LEU A 272 -8.33 -15.65 -5.71
C LEU A 272 -9.15 -15.61 -4.41
N VAL A 273 -9.36 -14.43 -3.82
CA VAL A 273 -10.25 -14.28 -2.65
C VAL A 273 -11.68 -14.70 -2.98
N ALA A 274 -12.12 -14.48 -4.22
CA ALA A 274 -13.41 -14.96 -4.73
C ALA A 274 -13.39 -16.45 -5.15
N GLY A 275 -12.31 -17.19 -4.92
CA GLY A 275 -12.15 -18.59 -5.30
C GLY A 275 -11.96 -18.83 -6.80
N ARG A 276 -11.64 -17.78 -7.58
CA ARG A 276 -11.44 -17.86 -9.04
C ARG A 276 -9.96 -17.87 -9.40
N ALA A 277 -9.61 -18.67 -10.41
CA ALA A 277 -8.26 -18.74 -10.97
C ALA A 277 -8.02 -17.79 -12.16
N ASN A 278 -8.97 -16.90 -12.45
CA ASN A 278 -8.91 -15.95 -13.57
C ASN A 278 -9.46 -14.58 -13.17
N VAL A 279 -8.78 -13.53 -13.64
CA VAL A 279 -9.19 -12.13 -13.41
C VAL A 279 -10.36 -11.74 -14.31
N SER A 280 -11.34 -11.03 -13.74
CA SER A 280 -12.45 -10.40 -14.47
C SER A 280 -12.28 -8.88 -14.55
N LEU A 281 -13.04 -8.22 -15.45
CA LEU A 281 -13.07 -6.76 -15.50
C LEU A 281 -13.63 -6.14 -14.21
N GLY A 282 -14.60 -6.81 -13.56
CA GLY A 282 -15.15 -6.37 -12.28
C GLY A 282 -14.09 -6.30 -11.17
N ASP A 283 -13.08 -7.19 -11.21
CA ASP A 283 -11.98 -7.16 -10.25
C ASP A 283 -11.11 -5.90 -10.41
N LEU A 284 -10.85 -5.51 -11.67
CA LEU A 284 -10.09 -4.29 -11.99
C LEU A 284 -10.86 -3.04 -11.57
N LYS A 285 -12.15 -2.96 -11.95
CA LYS A 285 -13.01 -1.80 -11.64
C LYS A 285 -13.09 -1.55 -10.13
N ALA A 286 -13.24 -2.62 -9.35
CA ALA A 286 -13.31 -2.53 -7.88
C ALA A 286 -12.03 -1.99 -7.22
N LEU A 287 -10.87 -2.11 -7.89
CA LEU A 287 -9.56 -1.73 -7.35
C LEU A 287 -8.95 -0.53 -8.09
N ALA A 288 -9.68 0.06 -9.03
CA ALA A 288 -9.22 1.21 -9.83
C ALA A 288 -8.91 2.43 -8.98
N LEU A 289 -9.82 2.82 -8.07
CA LEU A 289 -9.62 3.99 -7.23
C LEU A 289 -8.36 3.90 -6.34
N PRO A 290 -8.20 2.89 -5.45
CA PRO A 290 -7.02 2.82 -4.60
C PRO A 290 -5.72 2.63 -5.40
N SER A 291 -5.79 2.00 -6.59
CA SER A 291 -4.63 1.84 -7.47
C SER A 291 -4.26 3.13 -8.21
N LEU A 292 -5.19 3.93 -8.68
CA LEU A 292 -4.87 4.99 -9.63
C LEU A 292 -4.84 6.39 -9.03
N ARG A 293 -5.51 6.65 -7.90
CA ARG A 293 -5.73 8.02 -7.40
C ARG A 293 -4.48 8.85 -7.16
N HIS A 294 -3.40 8.25 -6.67
CA HIS A 294 -2.12 8.93 -6.44
C HIS A 294 -1.23 9.00 -7.68
N ARG A 295 -1.73 8.49 -8.81
CA ARG A 295 -1.05 8.46 -10.11
C ARG A 295 -1.70 9.41 -11.12
N ILE A 296 -2.76 10.12 -10.73
CA ILE A 296 -3.39 11.16 -11.54
C ILE A 296 -2.89 12.50 -11.04
N ILE A 297 -2.15 13.22 -11.88
CA ILE A 297 -1.65 14.56 -11.57
C ILE A 297 -2.54 15.55 -12.29
N LEU A 298 -3.26 16.37 -11.52
CA LEU A 298 -4.15 17.39 -12.05
C LEU A 298 -3.36 18.56 -12.64
N ASN A 299 -3.99 19.30 -13.55
CA ASN A 299 -3.49 20.59 -14.01
C ASN A 299 -4.05 21.72 -13.12
N PHE A 300 -3.58 22.95 -13.36
CA PHE A 300 -4.00 24.10 -12.56
C PHE A 300 -5.51 24.34 -12.58
N GLU A 301 -6.18 24.07 -13.70
CA GLU A 301 -7.65 24.20 -13.81
C GLU A 301 -8.35 23.17 -12.91
N GLY A 302 -7.92 21.91 -12.95
CA GLY A 302 -8.45 20.84 -12.11
C GLY A 302 -8.25 21.11 -10.62
N GLU A 303 -7.09 21.65 -10.24
CA GLU A 303 -6.81 22.06 -8.86
C GLU A 303 -7.68 23.25 -8.43
N ALA A 304 -7.81 24.27 -9.30
CA ALA A 304 -8.61 25.47 -9.01
C ALA A 304 -10.12 25.18 -8.90
N GLU A 305 -10.63 24.24 -9.71
CA GLU A 305 -12.02 23.77 -9.64
C GLU A 305 -12.26 22.72 -8.54
N GLY A 306 -11.21 22.28 -7.83
CA GLY A 306 -11.32 21.32 -6.74
C GLY A 306 -11.72 19.91 -7.19
N ILE A 307 -11.31 19.51 -8.39
CA ILE A 307 -11.61 18.18 -8.96
C ILE A 307 -10.89 17.09 -8.16
N ASP A 308 -11.60 16.03 -7.76
CA ASP A 308 -10.96 14.86 -7.13
C ASP A 308 -10.44 13.90 -8.21
N ALA A 309 -9.24 13.36 -8.01
CA ALA A 309 -8.68 12.29 -8.84
C ALA A 309 -9.61 11.07 -8.90
N ASP A 310 -10.32 10.76 -7.81
CA ASP A 310 -11.30 9.67 -7.81
C ASP A 310 -12.43 9.90 -8.82
N ALA A 311 -12.86 11.16 -9.04
CA ALA A 311 -13.89 11.49 -10.02
C ALA A 311 -13.38 11.31 -11.46
N VAL A 312 -12.13 11.72 -11.73
CA VAL A 312 -11.47 11.47 -13.02
C VAL A 312 -11.37 9.98 -13.32
N ILE A 313 -11.01 9.16 -12.33
CA ILE A 313 -10.89 7.71 -12.50
C ILE A 313 -12.27 7.10 -12.76
N GLN A 314 -13.30 7.53 -12.03
CA GLN A 314 -14.67 7.06 -12.26
C GLN A 314 -15.15 7.39 -13.67
N ASN A 315 -14.94 8.64 -14.12
CA ASN A 315 -15.25 9.05 -15.49
C ASN A 315 -14.50 8.20 -16.53
N ALA A 316 -13.22 7.90 -16.31
CA ALA A 316 -12.45 7.02 -17.19
C ALA A 316 -12.98 5.57 -17.20
N LEU A 317 -13.47 5.04 -16.07
CA LEU A 317 -14.09 3.71 -16.00
C LEU A 317 -15.40 3.64 -16.78
N ASP A 318 -16.18 4.72 -16.75
CA ASP A 318 -17.49 4.81 -17.41
C ASP A 318 -17.34 4.98 -18.93
N GLU A 319 -16.36 5.78 -19.37
CA GLU A 319 -16.14 6.06 -20.80
C GLU A 319 -15.27 5.01 -21.52
N THR A 320 -14.44 4.26 -20.79
CA THR A 320 -13.58 3.23 -21.43
C THR A 320 -14.39 1.99 -21.80
N PRO A 321 -14.51 1.64 -23.09
CA PRO A 321 -15.28 0.49 -23.51
C PRO A 321 -14.60 -0.83 -23.11
N GLU A 322 -15.39 -1.79 -22.62
CA GLU A 322 -14.90 -3.11 -22.17
C GLU A 322 -14.37 -3.97 -23.31
N LEU A 323 -14.95 -3.82 -24.51
CA LEU A 323 -14.52 -4.50 -25.74
C LEU A 323 -13.98 -3.46 -26.72
N GLU A 324 -13.01 -3.85 -27.55
CA GLU A 324 -12.71 -3.03 -28.72
C GLU A 324 -13.84 -3.20 -29.72
N GLU A 325 -14.43 -2.09 -30.16
CA GLU A 325 -15.28 -2.09 -31.34
C GLU A 325 -14.45 -2.64 -32.50
N ALA A 326 -14.99 -3.65 -33.19
CA ALA A 326 -14.36 -4.20 -34.37
C ALA A 326 -14.12 -3.05 -35.35
N ARG A 327 -12.84 -2.78 -35.67
CA ARG A 327 -12.48 -1.80 -36.71
C ARG A 327 -13.28 -2.17 -37.97
N THR A 328 -14.28 -1.35 -38.28
CA THR A 328 -15.06 -1.44 -39.52
C THR A 328 -14.29 -0.75 -40.63
#